data_AF-A0A8J2THT0-F1
#
_entry.id   AF-A0A8J2THT0-F1
#
_cell.length_a   1.000
_cell.length_b   1.000
_cell.length_c   1.000
_cell.angle_alpha   90.00
_cell.angle_beta   90.00
_cell.angle_gamma   90.00
#
_symmetry.space_group_name_H-M   'P 1'
#
loop_
_entity.id
_entity.type
_entity.pdbx_description
1 polymer ?
#
loop_
_entity_poly.entity_id
_entity_poly.type
_entity_poly.pdbx_seq_one_letter_code
_entity_poly.pdbx_strand_id
1 'polypeptide(L)'
;MGEVTICRIVLSSQLPSYDVESLETALEMASIKIQKQPNRAIGVDDLVVIATVVSGGTATARLVEYGVKVARVINQWRRELREEGLHPNGRLEDSERPPLELSEATDEEIEEWLSRK
;
A
#
# COMPACT_ATOMS: atom_id res chain seq x y z
N MET A 1 2.94 -23.29 -0.54
CA MET A 1 3.17 -22.09 0.28
C MET A 1 2.01 -21.15 0.03
N GLY A 2 1.36 -20.62 1.07
CA GLY A 2 0.23 -19.71 0.90
C GLY A 2 0.71 -18.27 0.88
N GLU A 3 0.33 -17.50 -0.14
CA GLU A 3 0.52 -16.05 -0.14
C GLU A 3 -0.65 -15.41 0.61
N VAL A 4 -0.32 -14.47 1.49
CA VAL A 4 -1.32 -13.71 2.26
C VAL A 4 -1.25 -12.27 1.82
N THR A 5 -2.36 -11.73 1.34
CA THR A 5 -2.52 -10.31 1.04
C THR A 5 -2.47 -9.51 2.33
N ILE A 6 -1.62 -8.50 2.38
CA ILE A 6 -1.54 -7.53 3.47
C ILE A 6 -2.58 -6.44 3.24
N CYS A 7 -2.53 -5.81 2.06
CA CYS A 7 -3.44 -4.76 1.64
C CYS A 7 -3.43 -4.59 0.12
N ARG A 8 -4.43 -3.89 -0.41
CA ARG A 8 -4.46 -3.38 -1.78
C ARG A 8 -4.30 -1.87 -1.72
N ILE A 9 -3.34 -1.33 -2.45
CA ILE A 9 -3.11 0.11 -2.56
C ILE A 9 -3.64 0.52 -3.92
N VAL A 10 -4.70 1.32 -3.94
CA VAL A 10 -5.30 1.84 -5.17
C VAL A 10 -4.78 3.25 -5.39
N LEU A 11 -4.02 3.46 -6.44
CA LEU A 11 -3.43 4.74 -6.80
C LEU A 11 -4.11 5.29 -8.05
N SER A 12 -4.41 6.58 -8.07
CA SER A 12 -4.98 7.23 -9.24
C SER A 12 -3.92 7.43 -10.34
N SER A 13 -4.32 7.33 -11.62
CA SER A 13 -3.45 7.55 -12.80
C SER A 13 -2.75 8.91 -12.83
N GLN A 14 -3.14 9.85 -11.97
CA GLN A 14 -2.57 11.20 -11.93
C GLN A 14 -1.18 11.23 -11.29
N LEU A 15 -0.75 10.15 -10.64
CA LEU A 15 0.61 10.03 -10.11
C LEU A 15 1.60 9.72 -11.24
N PRO A 16 2.75 10.41 -11.30
CA PRO A 16 3.83 10.05 -12.20
C PRO A 16 4.25 8.59 -12.02
N SER A 17 4.55 7.90 -13.13
CA SER A 17 4.95 6.49 -13.08
C SER A 17 6.19 6.26 -12.22
N TYR A 18 7.12 7.22 -12.22
CA TYR A 18 8.33 7.18 -11.40
C TYR A 18 8.03 7.09 -9.88
N ASP A 19 7.01 7.80 -9.40
CA ASP A 19 6.65 7.81 -7.98
C ASP A 19 5.95 6.51 -7.57
N VAL A 20 5.22 5.91 -8.48
CA VAL A 20 4.67 4.58 -8.27
C VAL A 20 5.81 3.56 -8.20
N GLU A 21 6.78 3.64 -9.13
CA GLU A 21 7.94 2.74 -9.16
C GLU A 21 8.82 2.89 -7.90
N SER A 22 8.90 4.09 -7.31
CA SER A 22 9.63 4.32 -6.06
C SER A 22 8.95 3.64 -4.87
N LEU A 23 7.62 3.72 -4.78
CA LEU A 23 6.83 2.98 -3.79
C LEU A 23 7.00 1.47 -3.95
N GLU A 24 6.94 0.98 -5.18
CA GLU A 24 7.15 -0.44 -5.51
C GLU A 24 8.52 -0.92 -5.04
N THR A 25 9.56 -0.19 -5.41
CA THR A 25 10.95 -0.49 -5.02
C THR A 25 11.10 -0.52 -3.50
N ALA A 26 10.52 0.46 -2.80
CA ALA A 26 10.57 0.53 -1.35
C ALA A 26 9.84 -0.65 -0.67
N LEU A 27 8.70 -1.09 -1.22
CA LEU A 27 7.98 -2.26 -0.73
C LEU A 27 8.78 -3.56 -0.98
N GLU A 28 9.37 -3.73 -2.15
CA GLU A 28 10.22 -4.89 -2.46
C GLU A 28 11.45 -4.94 -1.56
N MET A 29 12.11 -3.80 -1.32
CA MET A 29 13.23 -3.70 -0.35
C MET A 29 12.80 -4.07 1.07
N ALA A 30 11.54 -3.82 1.44
CA ALA A 30 10.96 -4.27 2.71
C ALA A 30 10.57 -5.77 2.72
N SER A 31 10.97 -6.54 1.70
CA SER A 31 10.63 -7.95 1.49
C SER A 31 9.13 -8.20 1.32
N ILE A 32 8.39 -7.21 0.80
CA ILE A 32 6.97 -7.31 0.46
C ILE A 32 6.87 -7.63 -1.02
N LYS A 33 6.17 -8.70 -1.37
CA LYS A 33 5.88 -8.98 -2.78
C LYS A 33 4.76 -8.08 -3.26
N ILE A 34 4.94 -7.52 -4.44
CA ILE A 34 3.96 -6.65 -5.09
C ILE A 34 3.43 -7.31 -6.35
N GLN A 35 2.11 -7.18 -6.55
CA GLN A 35 1.47 -7.49 -7.82
C GLN A 35 0.74 -6.25 -8.33
N LYS A 36 1.04 -5.83 -9.55
CA LYS A 36 0.32 -4.76 -10.24
C LYS A 36 -0.88 -5.31 -10.98
N GLN A 37 -2.02 -4.68 -10.81
CA GLN A 37 -3.20 -4.91 -11.62
C GLN A 37 -3.74 -3.56 -12.14
N PRO A 38 -3.87 -3.39 -13.46
CA PRO A 38 -4.58 -2.23 -14.00
C PRO A 38 -6.05 -2.36 -13.63
N ASN A 39 -6.60 -1.37 -12.92
CA ASN A 39 -8.02 -1.27 -12.65
C ASN A 39 -8.63 -0.21 -13.55
N ARG A 40 -9.21 -0.67 -14.67
CA ARG A 40 -10.04 0.19 -15.51
C ARG A 40 -11.46 0.19 -14.98
N ALA A 41 -11.70 1.02 -13.97
CA ALA A 41 -13.05 1.48 -13.68
C ALA A 41 -13.39 2.63 -14.64
N ILE A 42 -14.65 2.73 -15.08
CA ILE A 42 -15.11 3.64 -16.15
C ILE A 42 -14.52 5.06 -15.97
N GLY A 43 -13.54 5.40 -16.82
CA GLY A 43 -12.97 6.76 -16.93
C GLY A 43 -11.74 7.09 -16.09
N VAL A 44 -11.22 6.19 -15.26
CA VAL A 44 -10.00 6.41 -14.45
C VAL A 44 -9.12 5.16 -14.52
N ASP A 45 -7.88 5.29 -15.00
CA ASP A 45 -6.90 4.19 -14.99
C ASP A 45 -6.25 4.11 -13.60
N ASP A 46 -6.92 3.49 -12.63
CA ASP A 46 -6.32 3.29 -11.31
C ASP A 46 -5.31 2.14 -11.37
N LEU A 47 -4.15 2.32 -10.72
CA LEU A 47 -3.20 1.23 -10.50
C LEU A 47 -3.47 0.60 -9.14
N VAL A 48 -3.68 -0.72 -9.13
CA VAL A 48 -3.78 -1.49 -7.89
C VAL A 48 -2.46 -2.20 -7.63
N VAL A 49 -1.80 -1.82 -6.54
CA VAL A 49 -0.62 -2.51 -6.02
C VAL A 49 -1.07 -3.42 -4.89
N ILE A 50 -0.96 -4.73 -5.08
CA ILE A 50 -1.33 -5.74 -4.08
C ILE A 50 -0.08 -6.15 -3.32
N ALA A 51 0.00 -5.79 -2.04
CA ALA A 51 1.09 -6.19 -1.15
C ALA A 51 0.81 -7.58 -0.57
N THR A 52 1.70 -8.54 -0.79
CA THR A 52 1.58 -9.93 -0.33
C THR A 52 2.85 -10.41 0.34
N VAL A 53 2.71 -11.38 1.24
CA VAL A 53 3.85 -12.07 1.87
C VAL A 53 3.67 -13.58 1.81
N VAL A 54 4.77 -14.31 1.68
CA VAL A 54 4.77 -15.77 1.69
C VAL A 54 4.68 -16.25 3.13
N SER A 55 3.51 -16.79 3.51
CA SER A 55 3.33 -17.35 4.85
C SER A 55 3.57 -18.86 4.81
N GLY A 56 4.60 -19.30 5.51
CA GLY A 56 4.79 -20.70 5.87
C GLY A 56 3.96 -21.01 7.11
N GLY A 57 2.67 -21.32 6.94
CA GLY A 57 1.84 -22.01 7.95
C GLY A 57 1.52 -21.32 9.29
N THR A 58 2.24 -20.28 9.75
CA THR A 58 2.00 -19.73 11.10
C THR A 58 2.25 -18.22 11.24
N ALA A 59 1.43 -17.66 12.14
CA ALA A 59 1.58 -16.46 12.96
C ALA A 59 1.05 -15.13 12.39
N THR A 60 -0.21 -14.82 12.76
CA THR A 60 -0.83 -13.47 12.73
C THR A 60 0.11 -12.37 13.23
N ALA A 61 0.98 -12.66 14.20
CA ALA A 61 2.01 -11.72 14.67
C ALA A 61 2.94 -11.22 13.55
N ARG A 62 3.35 -12.09 12.62
CA ARG A 62 4.16 -11.68 11.47
C ARG A 62 3.38 -10.79 10.51
N LEU A 63 2.08 -11.02 10.35
CA LEU A 63 1.24 -10.19 9.48
C LEU A 63 1.10 -8.76 10.03
N VAL A 64 1.01 -8.61 11.35
CA VAL A 64 1.05 -7.28 12.01
C VAL A 64 2.41 -6.62 11.77
N GLU A 65 3.52 -7.33 11.96
CA GLU A 65 4.86 -6.80 11.69
C GLU A 65 5.04 -6.36 10.23
N TYR A 66 4.52 -7.15 9.27
CA TYR A 66 4.54 -6.76 7.86
C TYR A 66 3.62 -5.57 7.58
N GLY A 67 2.45 -5.49 8.23
CA GLY A 67 1.57 -4.33 8.18
C GLY A 67 2.27 -3.06 8.62
N VAL A 68 2.97 -3.08 9.75
CA VAL A 68 3.78 -1.95 10.24
C VAL A 68 4.88 -1.57 9.24
N LYS A 69 5.55 -2.54 8.61
CA LYS A 69 6.56 -2.25 7.58
C LYS A 69 5.95 -1.56 6.36
N VAL A 70 4.83 -2.07 5.86
CA VAL A 70 4.10 -1.47 4.74
C VAL A 70 3.64 -0.06 5.09
N ALA A 71 3.14 0.16 6.32
CA ALA A 71 2.72 1.47 6.79
C ALA A 71 3.86 2.48 6.79
N ARG A 72 5.04 2.10 7.30
CA ARG A 72 6.22 2.95 7.28
C ARG A 72 6.66 3.31 5.86
N VAL A 73 6.67 2.35 4.95
CA VAL A 73 7.02 2.59 3.55
C VAL A 73 6.03 3.57 2.91
N ILE A 74 4.73 3.38 3.11
CA ILE A 74 3.69 4.29 2.61
C ILE A 74 3.86 5.68 3.20
N ASN A 75 4.02 5.81 4.52
CA ASN A 75 4.17 7.10 5.18
C ASN A 75 5.43 7.85 4.71
N GLN A 76 6.54 7.15 4.51
CA GLN A 76 7.75 7.74 3.92
C GLN A 76 7.49 8.21 2.50
N TRP A 77 6.94 7.36 1.64
CA TRP A 77 6.62 7.72 0.25
C TRP A 77 5.66 8.92 0.16
N ARG A 78 4.64 8.96 1.01
CA ARG A 78 3.71 10.11 1.11
C ARG A 78 4.45 11.40 1.50
N ARG A 79 5.46 11.30 2.35
CA ARG A 79 6.27 12.44 2.79
C ARG A 79 7.15 12.95 1.64
N GLU A 80 7.82 12.04 0.93
CA GLU A 80 8.62 12.35 -0.26
C GLU A 80 7.77 13.07 -1.32
N LEU A 81 6.58 12.55 -1.61
CA LEU A 81 5.63 13.21 -2.53
C LEU A 81 5.25 14.62 -2.09
N ARG A 82 4.99 14.83 -0.79
CA ARG A 82 4.66 16.16 -0.26
C ARG A 82 5.83 17.14 -0.37
N GLU A 83 7.07 16.67 -0.23
CA GLU A 83 8.27 17.48 -0.44
C GLU A 83 8.40 17.94 -1.89
N GLU A 84 7.89 17.14 -2.83
CA GLU A 84 7.80 17.47 -4.26
C GLU A 84 6.54 18.29 -4.62
N GLY A 85 5.71 18.63 -3.63
CA GLY A 85 4.46 19.37 -3.83
C GLY A 85 3.31 18.52 -4.40
N LEU A 86 3.46 17.20 -4.40
CA LEU A 86 2.47 16.23 -4.85
C LEU A 86 1.68 15.68 -3.67
N HIS A 87 0.42 15.37 -3.92
CA HIS A 87 -0.44 14.68 -2.95
C HIS A 87 -0.82 13.31 -3.53
N PRO A 88 -0.56 12.21 -2.82
CA PRO A 88 -0.95 10.89 -3.28
C PRO A 88 -2.47 10.76 -3.26
N ASN A 89 -3.09 10.86 -4.44
CA ASN A 89 -4.48 10.50 -4.65
C ASN A 89 -4.56 8.98 -4.78
N GLY A 90 -4.84 8.32 -3.66
CA GLY A 90 -5.00 6.89 -3.58
C GLY A 90 -5.61 6.46 -2.26
N ARG A 91 -5.90 5.17 -2.11
CA ARG A 91 -6.51 4.61 -0.91
C ARG A 91 -6.04 3.20 -0.62
N LEU A 92 -6.05 2.83 0.64
CA LEU A 92 -5.88 1.45 1.09
C LEU A 92 -7.22 0.75 1.07
N GLU A 93 -7.26 -0.44 0.46
CA GLU A 93 -8.41 -1.32 0.42
C GLU A 93 -8.05 -2.68 1.02
N ASP A 94 -8.98 -3.22 1.79
CA ASP A 94 -8.98 -4.60 2.28
C ASP A 94 -10.42 -5.12 2.26
N SER A 95 -10.60 -6.43 2.06
CA SER A 95 -11.94 -7.03 1.95
C SER A 95 -12.77 -6.90 3.22
N GLU A 96 -12.15 -6.74 4.38
CA GLU A 96 -12.82 -6.74 5.68
C GLU A 96 -12.97 -5.33 6.27
N ARG A 97 -12.56 -4.28 5.54
CA ARG A 97 -12.44 -2.92 6.10
C ARG A 97 -12.88 -1.81 5.17
N PRO A 98 -13.36 -0.68 5.75
CA PRO A 98 -13.55 0.52 4.96
C PRO A 98 -12.22 0.99 4.36
N PRO A 99 -12.24 1.51 3.12
CA PRO A 99 -11.06 2.06 2.50
C PRO A 99 -10.53 3.26 3.29
N LEU A 100 -9.21 3.44 3.27
CA LEU A 100 -8.55 4.58 3.91
C LEU A 100 -7.86 5.45 2.85
N GLU A 101 -8.31 6.69 2.70
CA GLU A 101 -7.75 7.64 1.74
C GLU A 101 -6.34 8.10 2.16
N LEU A 102 -5.35 7.88 1.30
CA LEU A 102 -3.94 8.23 1.53
C LEU A 102 -3.68 9.73 1.46
N SER A 103 -4.56 10.52 0.87
CA SER A 103 -4.40 11.97 0.82
C SER A 103 -4.70 12.61 2.19
N GLU A 104 -5.71 12.09 2.89
CA GLU A 104 -6.26 12.67 4.14
C GLU A 104 -5.75 11.97 5.41
N ALA A 105 -5.44 10.67 5.35
CA ALA A 105 -5.08 9.90 6.54
C ALA A 105 -3.80 10.42 7.21
N THR A 106 -3.74 10.39 8.53
CA THR A 106 -2.49 10.63 9.28
C THR A 106 -1.54 9.44 9.19
N ASP A 107 -0.27 9.66 9.53
CA ASP A 107 0.73 8.60 9.59
C ASP A 107 0.28 7.50 10.59
N GLU A 108 -0.30 7.89 11.72
CA GLU A 108 -0.86 7.01 12.76
C GLU A 108 -2.07 6.22 12.25
N GLU A 109 -3.00 6.84 11.52
CA GLU A 109 -4.16 6.15 10.94
C GLU A 109 -3.75 5.06 9.95
N ILE A 110 -2.71 5.31 9.14
CA ILE A 110 -2.17 4.31 8.20
C ILE A 110 -1.53 3.15 8.97
N GLU A 111 -0.75 3.45 10.02
CA GLU A 111 -0.16 2.41 10.87
C GLU A 111 -1.24 1.58 11.57
N GLU A 112 -2.26 2.20 12.13
CA GLU A 112 -3.37 1.51 12.78
C GLU A 112 -4.16 0.64 11.79
N TRP A 113 -4.46 1.19 10.61
CA TRP A 113 -5.23 0.49 9.59
C TRP A 113 -4.48 -0.75 9.10
N LEU A 114 -3.15 -0.71 8.98
CA LEU A 114 -2.33 -1.85 8.55
C LEU A 114 -1.94 -2.80 9.68
N SER A 115 -1.98 -2.34 10.94
CA SER A 115 -1.64 -3.15 12.12
C SER A 115 -2.80 -3.94 12.67
N ARG A 116 -4.05 -3.52 12.41
CA ARG A 116 -5.21 -4.35 12.65
C ARG A 116 -5.09 -5.53 11.67
N LYS A 117 -5.12 -6.79 12.10
CA LYS A 117 -5.02 -8.00 11.25
C LYS A 117 -5.60 -9.18 11.99
#